data_AF-A0A3B9R0I6-F1
#
_entry.id   AF-A0A3B9R0I6-F1
#
_cell.length_a   1.000
_cell.length_b   1.000
_cell.length_c   1.000
_cell.angle_alpha   90.00
_cell.angle_beta   90.00
_cell.angle_gamma   90.00
#
_symmetry.space_group_name_H-M   'P 1'
#
loop_
_entity.id
_entity.type
_entity.pdbx_description
1 polymer ?
#
loop_
_entity_poly.entity_id
_entity_poly.type
_entity_poly.pdbx_seq_one_letter_code
_entity_poly.pdbx_strand_id
1 'polypeptide(L)'
;MPKMTNVLGALLLGAAILVTGCAKPKPCACEVPRACCRGLVPQCAACEEGLTLEEWFKKTCPGGETDAHYGGWDEATQKDVWICEDEDREKIQISE
;
A
#
# COMPACT_ATOMS: atom_id res chain seq x y z
N MET A 1 1.71 -59.87 -28.46
CA MET A 1 1.12 -58.57 -28.86
C MET A 1 0.41 -57.97 -27.63
N PRO A 2 1.02 -57.03 -26.89
CA PRO A 2 0.34 -56.38 -25.77
C PRO A 2 -0.58 -55.26 -26.27
N LYS A 3 -1.81 -55.24 -25.76
CA LYS A 3 -2.86 -54.28 -26.08
C LYS A 3 -2.47 -52.87 -25.63
N MET A 4 -2.53 -51.92 -26.55
CA MET A 4 -2.34 -50.50 -26.33
C MET A 4 -3.59 -49.91 -25.66
N THR A 5 -3.73 -50.12 -24.35
CA THR A 5 -4.85 -49.55 -23.56
C THR A 5 -4.52 -48.12 -23.12
N ASN A 6 -4.96 -47.17 -23.94
CA ASN A 6 -5.63 -45.92 -23.57
C ASN A 6 -5.11 -45.14 -22.33
N VAL A 7 -3.80 -44.87 -22.31
CA VAL A 7 -3.14 -44.01 -21.31
C VAL A 7 -3.65 -42.56 -21.36
N LEU A 8 -4.11 -42.12 -22.54
CA LEU A 8 -4.55 -40.75 -22.78
C LEU A 8 -5.87 -40.41 -22.06
N GLY A 9 -6.80 -41.38 -21.96
CA GLY A 9 -8.06 -41.20 -21.24
C GLY A 9 -7.87 -41.09 -19.72
N ALA A 10 -6.89 -41.80 -19.16
CA ALA A 10 -6.56 -41.73 -17.74
C ALA A 10 -5.91 -40.40 -17.34
N LEU A 11 -5.10 -39.80 -18.24
CA LEU A 11 -4.48 -38.49 -17.99
C LEU A 11 -5.52 -37.35 -17.97
N LEU A 12 -6.52 -37.39 -18.85
CA LEU A 12 -7.52 -36.31 -18.97
C LEU A 12 -8.50 -36.27 -17.78
N LEU A 13 -8.80 -37.42 -17.17
CA LEU A 13 -9.62 -37.51 -15.94
C LEU A 13 -8.85 -37.08 -14.68
N GLY A 14 -7.52 -37.22 -14.65
CA GLY A 14 -6.69 -36.81 -13.51
C GLY A 14 -6.56 -35.28 -13.37
N ALA A 15 -6.61 -34.54 -14.48
CA ALA A 15 -6.42 -33.08 -14.48
C ALA A 15 -7.61 -32.31 -13.84
N ALA A 16 -8.82 -32.87 -13.87
CA ALA A 16 -10.02 -32.23 -13.32
C ALA A 16 -10.07 -32.25 -11.77
N ILE A 17 -9.26 -33.08 -11.11
CA ILE A 17 -9.27 -33.22 -9.64
C ILE A 17 -8.42 -32.13 -8.96
N LEU A 18 -7.54 -31.44 -9.70
CA LEU A 18 -6.64 -30.42 -9.14
C LEU A 18 -7.26 -29.02 -9.02
N VAL A 19 -8.51 -28.83 -9.45
CA VAL A 19 -9.22 -27.52 -9.41
C VAL A 19 -10.18 -27.37 -8.23
N THR A 20 -10.11 -28.23 -7.21
CA THR A 20 -10.90 -28.04 -5.98
C THR A 20 -10.37 -26.84 -5.18
N GLY A 21 -10.89 -25.67 -5.54
CA GLY A 21 -11.22 -24.52 -4.70
C GLY A 21 -10.19 -24.03 -3.67
N CYS A 22 -9.80 -22.76 -3.80
CA CYS A 22 -9.11 -22.04 -2.73
C CYS A 22 -9.91 -22.16 -1.41
N ALA A 23 -9.31 -22.78 -0.39
CA ALA A 23 -9.87 -22.78 0.95
C ALA A 23 -10.02 -21.32 1.44
N LYS A 24 -11.13 -20.99 2.10
CA LYS A 24 -11.29 -19.68 2.75
C LYS A 24 -10.12 -19.49 3.73
N PRO A 25 -9.39 -18.35 3.68
CA PRO A 25 -8.29 -18.12 4.60
C PRO A 25 -8.83 -18.14 6.03
N LYS A 26 -8.26 -19.00 6.87
CA LYS A 26 -8.51 -18.97 8.32
C LYS A 26 -7.89 -17.65 8.82
N PRO A 27 -8.64 -16.77 9.51
CA PRO A 27 -8.04 -15.58 10.08
C PRO A 27 -6.92 -16.04 11.02
N CYS A 28 -5.69 -15.60 10.77
CA CYS A 28 -4.64 -15.80 11.75
C CYS A 28 -4.98 -14.96 12.99
N ALA A 29 -4.68 -15.47 14.18
CA ALA A 29 -4.65 -14.66 15.41
C ALA A 29 -3.43 -13.71 15.42
N CYS A 30 -3.01 -13.29 14.23
CA CYS A 30 -1.99 -12.30 13.99
C CYS A 30 -2.62 -10.94 14.27
N GLU A 31 -1.94 -10.09 15.02
CA GLU A 31 -2.30 -8.67 15.06
C GLU A 31 -2.14 -8.14 13.63
N VAL A 32 -3.24 -7.70 13.01
CA VAL A 32 -3.19 -7.15 11.66
C VAL A 32 -2.30 -5.91 11.73
N PRO A 33 -1.16 -5.85 11.02
CA PRO A 33 -0.31 -4.67 11.04
C PRO A 33 -1.15 -3.45 10.65
N ARG A 34 -0.93 -2.31 11.30
CA ARG A 34 -1.57 -1.06 10.91
C ARG A 34 -1.37 -0.84 9.41
N ALA A 35 -2.47 -0.86 8.66
CA ALA A 35 -2.45 -0.63 7.22
C ALA A 35 -2.48 0.88 6.97
N CYS A 36 -1.31 1.52 6.96
CA CYS A 36 -1.19 2.92 6.56
C CYS A 36 -1.37 3.06 5.04
N CYS A 37 -1.94 4.18 4.62
CA CYS A 37 -1.92 4.56 3.21
C CYS A 37 -0.48 4.84 2.76
N ARG A 38 -0.21 4.66 1.47
CA ARG A 38 1.10 4.95 0.85
C ARG A 38 1.07 6.21 -0.01
N GLY A 39 0.18 7.13 0.33
CA GLY A 39 0.11 8.41 -0.35
C GLY A 39 1.26 9.29 0.11
N LEU A 40 1.84 10.09 -0.79
CA LEU A 40 2.85 11.10 -0.44
C LEU A 40 2.15 12.34 0.13
N VAL A 41 1.41 12.15 1.23
CA VAL A 41 0.64 13.17 1.95
C VAL A 41 0.88 13.03 3.46
N PRO A 42 0.79 14.14 4.24
CA PRO A 42 1.13 14.14 5.66
C PRO A 42 0.44 13.07 6.50
N GLN A 43 -0.85 12.79 6.24
CA GLN A 43 -1.61 11.80 7.01
C GLN A 43 -1.06 10.37 6.84
N CYS A 44 -0.55 10.05 5.65
CA CYS A 44 0.05 8.74 5.37
C CYS A 44 1.44 8.63 5.98
N ALA A 45 2.28 9.67 5.80
CA ALA A 45 3.61 9.72 6.39
C ALA A 45 3.56 9.62 7.92
N ALA A 46 2.68 10.37 8.57
CA ALA A 46 2.47 10.29 10.02
C ALA A 46 2.06 8.87 10.47
N CYS A 47 1.16 8.22 9.72
CA CYS A 47 0.74 6.85 10.02
C CYS A 47 1.92 5.87 9.91
N GLU A 48 2.70 5.94 8.83
CA GLU A 48 3.85 5.05 8.61
C GLU A 48 4.93 5.22 9.69
N GLU A 49 5.06 6.43 10.25
CA GLU A 49 5.93 6.72 11.38
C GLU A 49 5.32 6.39 12.75
N GLY A 50 4.02 6.02 12.80
CA GLY A 50 3.30 5.74 14.04
C GLY A 50 3.01 6.98 14.89
N LEU A 51 2.99 8.17 14.28
CA LEU A 51 2.73 9.46 14.92
C LEU A 51 1.31 9.94 14.63
N THR A 52 0.77 10.80 15.50
CA THR A 52 -0.36 11.65 15.11
C THR A 52 0.09 12.69 14.09
N LEU A 53 -0.87 13.25 13.33
CA LEU A 53 -0.56 14.28 12.34
C LEU A 53 0.12 15.51 12.97
N GLU A 54 -0.32 15.92 14.16
CA GLU A 54 0.24 17.08 14.87
C GLU A 54 1.68 16.82 15.33
N GLU A 55 1.96 15.63 15.88
CA GLU A 55 3.32 15.24 16.27
C GLU A 55 4.25 15.16 15.05
N TRP A 56 3.73 14.68 13.93
CA TRP A 56 4.46 14.63 12.67
C TRP A 56 4.79 16.04 12.16
N PHE A 57 3.85 16.98 12.17
CA PHE A 57 4.14 18.38 11.81
C PHE A 57 5.16 19.02 12.74
N LYS A 58 5.06 18.85 14.06
CA LYS A 58 6.06 19.36 15.01
C LYS A 58 7.48 18.84 14.73
N LYS A 59 7.59 17.62 14.19
CA LYS A 59 8.86 16.99 13.85
C LYS A 59 9.37 17.44 12.47
N THR A 60 8.51 17.51 11.47
CA THR A 60 8.87 17.70 10.06
C THR A 60 8.86 19.18 9.65
N CYS A 61 7.96 19.97 10.22
CA CYS A 61 7.72 21.39 9.95
C CYS A 61 7.87 22.21 11.24
N PRO A 62 9.11 22.55 11.64
CA PRO A 62 9.37 23.22 12.92
C PRO A 62 8.97 24.70 12.94
N GLY A 63 8.55 25.29 11.82
CA GLY A 63 8.09 26.68 11.74
C GLY A 63 6.69 26.90 12.30
N GLY A 64 5.97 25.83 12.62
CA GLY A 64 4.60 25.87 13.13
C GLY A 64 3.55 25.64 12.05
N GLU A 65 3.97 25.19 10.87
CA GLU A 65 3.12 24.98 9.72
C GLU A 65 2.13 23.84 9.96
N THR A 66 0.94 23.98 9.37
CA THR A 66 -0.16 23.01 9.50
C THR A 66 -0.50 22.28 8.21
N ASP A 67 0.21 22.59 7.13
CA ASP A 67 0.17 21.86 5.87
C ASP A 67 1.60 21.60 5.36
N ALA A 68 1.74 20.50 4.62
CA ALA A 68 2.98 20.16 3.94
C ALA A 68 2.65 19.35 2.69
N HIS A 69 3.43 19.58 1.64
CA HIS A 69 3.35 18.81 0.42
C HIS A 69 4.68 18.14 0.11
N TYR A 70 4.60 17.02 -0.61
CA TYR A 70 5.78 16.27 -1.03
C TYR A 70 6.60 17.11 -2.03
N GLY A 71 7.81 17.47 -1.62
CA GLY A 71 8.75 18.27 -2.41
C GLY A 71 9.72 17.44 -3.25
N GLY A 72 9.73 16.11 -3.09
CA GLY A 72 10.60 15.21 -3.84
C GLY A 72 11.37 14.24 -2.95
N TRP A 73 12.30 13.54 -3.56
CA TRP A 73 13.17 12.56 -2.90
C TRP A 73 14.61 13.08 -2.87
N ASP A 74 15.21 13.10 -1.68
CA ASP A 74 16.63 13.38 -1.54
C ASP A 74 17.40 12.06 -1.62
N GLU A 75 18.11 11.87 -2.74
CA GLU A 75 18.85 10.64 -3.01
C GLU A 75 20.04 10.44 -2.06
N ALA A 76 20.66 11.52 -1.59
CA ALA A 76 21.85 11.43 -0.73
C ALA A 76 21.49 10.93 0.68
N THR A 77 20.36 11.36 1.20
CA THR A 77 19.86 11.02 2.54
C THR A 77 18.83 9.89 2.53
N GLN A 78 18.38 9.48 1.34
CA GLN A 78 17.33 8.49 1.13
C GLN A 78 16.06 8.82 1.94
N LYS A 79 15.59 10.06 1.80
CA LYS A 79 14.44 10.58 2.54
C LYS A 79 13.54 11.43 1.66
N ASP A 80 12.26 11.43 2.00
CA ASP A 80 11.30 12.36 1.44
C ASP A 80 11.60 13.79 1.91
N VAL A 81 11.57 14.72 0.96
CA VAL A 81 11.64 16.16 1.21
C VAL A 81 10.22 16.68 1.32
N TRP A 82 9.91 17.36 2.42
CA TRP A 82 8.63 18.00 2.66
C TRP A 82 8.78 19.51 2.58
N ILE A 83 7.90 20.14 1.81
CA ILE A 83 7.80 21.59 1.74
C ILE A 83 6.65 21.99 2.66
N CYS A 84 6.98 22.72 3.72
CA CYS A 84 6.06 23.19 4.74
C CYS A 84 5.59 24.60 4.36
N GLU A 85 4.29 24.77 4.17
CA GLU A 85 3.69 26.05 3.75
C GLU A 85 2.45 26.30 4.60
N ASP A 86 2.26 27.56 5.00
CA ASP A 86 1.05 28.02 5.68
C ASP A 86 -0.02 28.52 4.69
N GLU A 87 0.33 28.61 3.40
CA GLU A 87 -0.51 29.31 2.44
C GLU A 87 -1.71 28.47 2.02
N ASP A 88 -2.89 29.06 2.19
CA ASP A 88 -4.17 28.53 1.74
C ASP A 88 -4.08 28.16 0.26
N ARG A 89 -3.92 26.86 -0.05
CA ARG A 89 -3.94 26.33 -1.42
C ARG A 89 -5.12 26.94 -2.17
N GLU A 90 -4.85 27.83 -3.12
CA GLU A 90 -5.91 28.46 -3.89
C GLU A 90 -6.71 27.35 -4.59
N LYS A 91 -7.99 27.26 -4.24
CA LYS A 91 -8.89 26.27 -4.83
C LYS A 91 -8.99 26.59 -6.32
N ILE A 92 -8.44 25.72 -7.15
CA ILE A 92 -8.61 25.80 -8.61
C ILE A 92 -10.10 25.69 -8.89
N GLN A 93 -10.70 26.78 -9.36
CA GLN A 93 -12.08 26.74 -9.87
C GLN A 93 -12.06 26.09 -11.24
N ILE A 94 -12.51 24.84 -11.31
CA ILE A 94 -12.78 24.18 -12.59
C ILE A 94 -14.17 24.67 -13.00
N SER A 95 -14.24 25.55 -14.00
CA SER A 95 -15.51 25.94 -14.60
C SER A 95 -16.21 24.70 -15.20
N GLU A 96 -17.50 24.54 -14.91
CA GLU A 96 -18.35 23.46 -15.42
C GLU A 96 -18.43 23.40 -16.95
#